data_AF-A0A8U1EY50-F1
#
_entry.id   AF-A0A8U1EY50-F1
#
_cell.length_a   1.000
_cell.length_b   1.000
_cell.length_c   1.000
_cell.angle_alpha   90.00
_cell.angle_beta   90.00
_cell.angle_gamma   90.00
#
_symmetry.space_group_name_H-M   'P 1'
#
loop_
_entity.id
_entity.type
_entity.pdbx_description
1 polymer ?
#
loop_
_entity_poly.entity_id
_entity_poly.type
_entity_poly.pdbx_seq_one_letter_code
_entity_poly.pdbx_strand_id
1 'polypeptide(L)'
;MVLTEDFKMSRTDEVHRITENVYKSIMEQFNPCLRNFVAMGKSYEKALSNVTFAAKGYFDALVRMGELASESQGSKDMGDVLFQMAEVHRQIQVQLEEMLKSFHNELLSELEKKVELDARYLTAALKKYQVEHKSKGESLEKCQAELKKLRRKSQGSKNPSKYGEKEMQFVETISSKQSELDTFIAEGYKTALSEQRRRYCFLVDRQCAVAKNSSAYHGKGKDLLTQKIPVWQQACSDPNKLPERAMLLVQQMGSGSSTGTASLTMGGSSPLNTSKSNLSNLVISDPIPGAQPLPVPPELAVFMGGGLGHQARLMGSDGMSMVNGTTGLHGEEEYCYSGAVTVLLDRIILRWISISELRRGCR
;
A
#
# COMPACT_ATOMS: atom_id res chain seq x y z
N MET A 1 49.24 -14.69 -33.77
CA MET A 1 48.42 -13.79 -32.92
C MET A 1 47.23 -13.37 -33.77
N VAL A 2 46.10 -14.04 -33.59
CA VAL A 2 44.87 -13.77 -34.36
C VAL A 2 44.33 -12.45 -33.82
N LEU A 3 44.39 -11.40 -34.63
CA LEU A 3 43.70 -10.15 -34.33
C LEU A 3 42.21 -10.43 -34.46
N THR A 4 41.55 -10.56 -33.31
CA THR A 4 40.11 -10.43 -33.21
C THR A 4 39.74 -9.05 -33.72
N GLU A 5 39.21 -8.97 -34.94
CA GLU A 5 38.45 -7.80 -35.36
C GLU A 5 37.30 -7.65 -34.36
N ASP A 6 37.42 -6.67 -33.47
CA ASP A 6 36.29 -6.17 -32.72
C ASP A 6 35.25 -5.72 -33.75
N PHE A 7 34.26 -6.57 -34.01
CA PHE A 7 33.04 -6.22 -34.73
C PHE A 7 32.35 -5.11 -33.93
N LYS A 8 32.77 -3.87 -34.18
CA LYS A 8 32.17 -2.68 -33.63
C LYS A 8 30.78 -2.60 -34.26
N MET A 9 29.78 -3.14 -33.54
CA MET A 9 28.38 -3.11 -33.98
C MET A 9 28.03 -1.72 -34.49
N SER A 10 27.34 -1.64 -35.61
CA SER A 10 26.81 -0.37 -36.08
C SER A 10 25.85 0.18 -35.03
N ARG A 11 25.79 1.50 -34.88
CA ARG A 11 24.81 2.17 -34.00
C ARG A 11 23.38 1.73 -34.31
N THR A 12 23.09 1.44 -35.58
CA THR A 12 21.80 0.91 -36.04
C THR A 12 21.52 -0.48 -35.47
N ASP A 13 22.51 -1.39 -35.47
CA ASP A 13 22.38 -2.74 -34.91
C ASP A 13 22.21 -2.71 -33.38
N GLU A 14 22.88 -1.76 -32.72
CA GLU A 14 22.73 -1.52 -31.29
C GLU A 14 21.29 -1.12 -30.94
N VAL A 15 20.72 -0.14 -31.67
CA VAL A 15 19.34 0.32 -31.45
C VAL A 15 18.32 -0.80 -31.77
N HIS A 16 18.56 -1.58 -32.83
CA HIS A 16 17.73 -2.75 -33.13
C HIS A 16 17.71 -3.75 -31.96
N ARG A 17 18.90 -4.11 -31.43
CA ARG A 17 19.05 -5.02 -30.29
C ARG A 17 18.36 -4.48 -29.03
N ILE A 18 18.53 -3.19 -28.72
CA ILE A 18 17.86 -2.57 -27.57
C ILE A 18 16.34 -2.63 -27.75
N THR A 19 15.82 -2.40 -28.95
CA THR A 19 14.39 -2.46 -29.25
C THR A 19 13.81 -3.85 -28.94
N GLU A 20 14.46 -4.92 -29.39
CA GLU A 20 14.04 -6.29 -29.06
C GLU A 20 14.11 -6.56 -27.55
N ASN A 21 15.18 -6.10 -26.90
CA ASN A 21 15.37 -6.27 -25.46
C ASN A 21 14.29 -5.57 -24.63
N VAL A 22 13.76 -4.42 -25.08
CA VAL A 22 12.65 -3.76 -24.40
C VAL A 22 11.40 -4.64 -24.44
N TYR A 23 11.02 -5.19 -25.60
CA TYR A 23 9.89 -6.11 -25.69
C TYR A 23 10.08 -7.36 -24.82
N LYS A 24 11.27 -7.98 -24.86
CA LYS A 24 11.62 -9.14 -24.02
C LYS A 24 11.53 -8.80 -22.53
N SER A 25 12.11 -7.68 -22.10
CA SER A 25 12.05 -7.22 -20.71
C SER A 25 10.61 -7.03 -20.23
N ILE A 26 9.72 -6.49 -21.07
CA ILE A 26 8.30 -6.36 -20.69
C ILE A 26 7.66 -7.75 -20.51
N MET A 27 7.85 -8.67 -21.45
CA MET A 27 7.20 -9.98 -21.43
C MET A 27 7.77 -10.92 -20.36
N GLU A 28 9.08 -10.89 -20.14
CA GLU A 28 9.81 -11.84 -19.29
C GLU A 28 10.01 -11.33 -17.87
N GLN A 29 9.98 -10.01 -17.65
CA GLN A 29 10.21 -9.42 -16.32
C GLN A 29 8.99 -8.64 -15.83
N PHE A 30 8.53 -7.64 -16.59
CA PHE A 30 7.43 -6.77 -16.14
C PHE A 30 6.12 -7.55 -15.96
N ASN A 31 5.69 -8.34 -16.95
CA ASN A 31 4.42 -9.07 -16.89
C ASN A 31 4.39 -10.12 -15.76
N PRO A 32 5.41 -10.97 -15.57
CA PRO A 32 5.46 -11.89 -14.42
C PRO A 32 5.48 -11.16 -13.09
N CYS A 33 6.26 -10.07 -12.98
CA CYS A 33 6.29 -9.24 -11.78
C CYS A 33 4.92 -8.63 -11.49
N LEU A 34 4.22 -8.13 -12.51
CA LEU A 34 2.89 -7.55 -12.38
C LEU A 34 1.84 -8.61 -11.98
N ARG A 35 1.92 -9.83 -12.51
CA ARG A 35 1.05 -10.94 -12.07
C ARG A 35 1.27 -11.28 -10.59
N ASN A 36 2.53 -11.35 -10.16
CA ASN A 36 2.85 -11.55 -8.74
C ASN A 36 2.33 -10.38 -7.88
N PHE A 37 2.49 -9.14 -8.35
CA PHE A 37 1.96 -7.96 -7.67
C PHE A 37 0.43 -8.04 -7.50
N VAL A 38 -0.31 -8.43 -8.54
CA VAL A 38 -1.77 -8.65 -8.46
C VAL A 38 -2.12 -9.77 -7.48
N ALA A 39 -1.35 -10.87 -7.47
CA ALA A 39 -1.56 -11.95 -6.50
C ALA A 39 -1.38 -11.49 -5.04
N MET A 40 -0.33 -10.70 -4.78
CA MET A 40 -0.12 -10.07 -3.46
C MET A 40 -1.25 -9.09 -3.12
N GLY A 41 -1.72 -8.35 -4.10
CA GLY A 41 -2.87 -7.47 -3.96
C GLY A 41 -4.14 -8.21 -3.54
N LYS A 42 -4.45 -9.38 -4.14
CA LYS A 42 -5.57 -10.23 -3.75
C LYS A 42 -5.44 -10.75 -2.31
N SER A 43 -4.24 -11.13 -1.89
CA SER A 43 -3.98 -11.52 -0.49
C SER A 43 -4.22 -10.34 0.47
N TYR A 44 -3.80 -9.14 0.09
CA TYR A 44 -4.03 -7.94 0.87
C TYR A 44 -5.53 -7.58 0.98
N GLU A 45 -6.26 -7.65 -0.13
CA GLU A 45 -7.72 -7.47 -0.17
C GLU A 45 -8.43 -8.45 0.78
N LYS A 46 -8.02 -9.73 0.75
CA LYS A 46 -8.58 -10.76 1.64
C LYS A 46 -8.34 -10.43 3.11
N ALA A 47 -7.14 -9.98 3.46
CA ALA A 47 -6.82 -9.57 4.84
C ALA A 47 -7.70 -8.40 5.31
N LEU A 48 -7.85 -7.36 4.47
CA LEU A 48 -8.72 -6.21 4.79
C LEU A 48 -10.20 -6.60 4.90
N SER A 49 -10.65 -7.56 4.09
CA SER A 49 -12.01 -8.11 4.18
C SER A 49 -12.24 -8.83 5.51
N ASN A 50 -11.25 -9.59 6.00
CA ASN A 50 -11.32 -10.23 7.31
C ASN A 50 -11.35 -9.21 8.46
N VAL A 51 -10.57 -8.12 8.36
CA VAL A 51 -10.61 -7.01 9.33
C VAL A 51 -12.01 -6.40 9.37
N THR A 52 -12.60 -6.14 8.19
CA THR A 52 -13.97 -5.60 8.07
C THR A 52 -15.00 -6.50 8.76
N PHE A 53 -14.88 -7.82 8.57
CA PHE A 53 -15.76 -8.79 9.22
C PHE A 53 -15.60 -8.78 10.75
N ALA A 54 -14.37 -8.81 11.26
CA ALA A 54 -14.09 -8.78 12.70
C ALA A 54 -14.55 -7.46 13.35
N ALA A 55 -14.34 -6.33 12.68
CA ALA A 55 -14.74 -5.00 13.13
C ALA A 55 -16.25 -4.93 13.41
N LYS A 56 -17.08 -5.53 12.55
CA LYS A 56 -18.53 -5.61 12.76
C LYS A 56 -18.88 -6.25 14.12
N GLY A 57 -18.26 -7.40 14.43
CA GLY A 57 -18.49 -8.10 15.70
C GLY A 57 -18.08 -7.26 16.91
N TYR A 58 -16.97 -6.52 16.80
CA TYR A 58 -16.52 -5.59 17.85
C TYR A 58 -17.52 -4.43 18.05
N PHE A 59 -18.01 -3.81 16.97
CA PHE A 59 -18.98 -2.70 17.09
C PHE A 59 -20.33 -3.18 17.65
N ASP A 60 -20.79 -4.37 17.26
CA ASP A 60 -22.03 -4.94 17.80
C ASP A 60 -21.88 -5.25 19.31
N ALA A 61 -20.70 -5.68 19.77
CA ALA A 61 -20.41 -5.84 21.19
C ALA A 61 -20.36 -4.50 21.94
N LEU A 62 -19.84 -3.45 21.31
CA LEU A 62 -19.82 -2.09 21.88
C LEU A 62 -21.24 -1.52 22.04
N VAL A 63 -22.12 -1.75 21.05
CA VAL A 63 -23.54 -1.41 21.16
C VAL A 63 -24.19 -2.12 22.33
N ARG A 64 -23.95 -3.42 22.51
CA ARG A 64 -24.47 -4.18 23.66
C ARG A 64 -24.05 -3.56 25.01
N MET A 65 -22.82 -3.07 25.12
CA MET A 65 -22.38 -2.36 26.33
C MET A 65 -23.15 -1.04 26.52
N GLY A 66 -23.46 -0.34 25.42
CA GLY A 66 -24.31 0.85 25.43
C GLY A 66 -25.74 0.57 25.92
N GLU A 67 -26.33 -0.56 25.53
CA GLU A 67 -27.66 -1.00 25.99
C GLU A 67 -27.66 -1.21 27.51
N LEU A 68 -26.68 -1.96 28.04
CA LEU A 68 -26.54 -2.20 29.47
C LEU A 68 -26.35 -0.90 30.27
N ALA A 69 -25.54 0.03 29.75
CA ALA A 69 -25.35 1.34 30.38
C ALA A 69 -26.64 2.19 30.36
N SER A 70 -27.40 2.16 29.27
CA SER A 70 -28.66 2.89 29.10
C SER A 70 -29.76 2.41 30.06
N GLU A 71 -29.76 1.13 30.38
CA GLU A 71 -30.68 0.52 31.35
C GLU A 71 -30.23 0.70 32.81
N SER A 72 -28.98 1.10 33.02
CA SER A 72 -28.43 1.30 34.37
C SER A 72 -29.06 2.49 35.09
N GLN A 73 -29.01 2.47 36.43
CA GLN A 73 -29.52 3.57 37.24
C GLN A 73 -28.57 4.79 37.22
N GLY A 74 -27.27 4.57 37.03
CA GLY A 74 -26.23 5.58 37.24
C GLY A 74 -25.57 6.13 35.97
N SER A 75 -25.61 5.40 34.85
CA SER A 75 -24.73 5.63 33.69
C SER A 75 -25.49 5.73 32.37
N LYS A 76 -26.73 6.22 32.40
CA LYS A 76 -27.56 6.29 31.17
C LYS A 76 -26.93 7.14 30.08
N ASP A 77 -26.31 8.26 30.45
CA ASP A 77 -25.56 9.13 29.56
C ASP A 77 -24.33 8.44 28.95
N MET A 78 -23.74 7.45 29.63
CA MET A 78 -22.65 6.64 29.06
C MET A 78 -23.15 5.70 27.97
N GLY A 79 -24.41 5.26 28.04
CA GLY A 79 -25.04 4.49 26.97
C GLY A 79 -25.04 5.23 25.63
N ASP A 80 -25.50 6.49 25.65
CA ASP A 80 -25.50 7.37 24.48
C ASP A 80 -24.08 7.60 23.92
N VAL A 81 -23.07 7.70 24.78
CA VAL A 81 -21.66 7.83 24.37
C VAL A 81 -21.19 6.57 23.64
N LEU A 82 -21.45 5.39 24.19
CA LEU A 82 -21.06 4.10 23.59
C LEU A 82 -21.75 3.87 22.24
N PHE A 83 -23.03 4.23 22.12
CA PHE A 83 -23.74 4.19 20.83
C PHE A 83 -23.10 5.12 19.79
N GLN A 84 -22.74 6.35 20.19
CA GLN A 84 -22.05 7.28 19.30
C GLN A 84 -20.68 6.77 18.87
N MET A 85 -19.92 6.12 19.76
CA MET A 85 -18.63 5.52 19.41
C MET A 85 -18.80 4.41 18.38
N ALA A 86 -19.75 3.48 18.59
CA ALA A 86 -20.05 2.43 17.64
C ALA A 86 -20.48 2.98 16.27
N GLU A 87 -21.29 4.04 16.26
CA GLU A 87 -21.75 4.69 15.02
C GLU A 87 -20.61 5.39 14.27
N VAL A 88 -19.73 6.12 14.96
CA VAL A 88 -18.54 6.72 14.34
C VAL A 88 -17.67 5.64 13.69
N HIS A 89 -17.46 4.53 14.39
CA HIS A 89 -16.72 3.40 13.85
C HIS A 89 -17.39 2.77 12.62
N ARG A 90 -18.72 2.59 12.61
CA ARG A 90 -19.46 2.12 11.41
C ARG A 90 -19.29 3.07 10.23
N GLN A 91 -19.36 4.38 10.44
CA GLN A 91 -19.17 5.36 9.35
C GLN A 91 -17.76 5.31 8.75
N ILE A 92 -16.74 5.14 9.60
CA ILE A 92 -15.35 4.95 9.16
C ILE A 92 -15.21 3.63 8.38
N GLN A 93 -15.85 2.56 8.87
CA GLN A 93 -15.83 1.25 8.23
C GLN A 93 -16.50 1.26 6.85
N VAL A 94 -17.59 2.02 6.66
CA VAL A 94 -18.22 2.18 5.34
C VAL A 94 -17.26 2.81 4.33
N GLN A 95 -16.48 3.82 4.74
CA GLN A 95 -15.46 4.40 3.87
C GLN A 95 -14.31 3.43 3.57
N LEU A 96 -13.92 2.58 4.54
CA LEU A 96 -12.95 1.52 4.30
C LEU A 96 -13.46 0.54 3.23
N GLU A 97 -14.72 0.11 3.32
CA GLU A 97 -15.34 -0.78 2.32
C GLU A 97 -15.40 -0.15 0.92
N GLU A 98 -15.64 1.16 0.81
CA GLU A 98 -15.57 1.89 -0.46
C GLU A 98 -14.14 1.88 -1.04
N MET A 99 -13.13 2.10 -0.20
CA MET A 99 -11.72 1.98 -0.58
C MET A 99 -11.38 0.56 -1.07
N LEU A 100 -11.84 -0.49 -0.38
CA LEU A 100 -11.65 -1.89 -0.79
C LEU A 100 -12.30 -2.17 -2.15
N LYS A 101 -13.53 -1.70 -2.36
CA LYS A 101 -14.23 -1.85 -3.66
C LYS A 101 -13.45 -1.18 -4.79
N SER A 102 -12.91 0.02 -4.57
CA SER A 102 -12.05 0.70 -5.55
C SER A 102 -10.75 -0.07 -5.79
N PHE A 103 -10.09 -0.55 -4.74
CA PHE A 103 -8.89 -1.37 -4.85
C PHE A 103 -9.11 -2.61 -5.73
N HIS A 104 -10.22 -3.32 -5.54
CA HIS A 104 -10.58 -4.47 -6.36
C HIS A 104 -10.90 -4.10 -7.81
N ASN A 105 -11.82 -3.15 -8.01
CA ASN A 105 -12.39 -2.86 -9.32
C ASN A 105 -11.46 -2.02 -10.20
N GLU A 106 -10.81 -1.02 -9.62
CA GLU A 106 -10.02 -0.05 -10.38
C GLU A 106 -8.56 -0.43 -10.49
N LEU A 107 -8.01 -1.19 -9.54
CA LEU A 107 -6.61 -1.60 -9.55
C LEU A 107 -6.44 -3.09 -9.89
N LEU A 108 -6.93 -4.02 -9.06
CA LEU A 108 -6.65 -5.45 -9.26
C LEU A 108 -7.25 -5.96 -10.57
N SER A 109 -8.55 -5.71 -10.79
CA SER A 109 -9.27 -6.16 -11.98
C SER A 109 -8.69 -5.57 -13.27
N GLU A 110 -8.32 -4.29 -13.26
CA GLU A 110 -7.78 -3.61 -14.46
C GLU A 110 -6.35 -4.04 -14.78
N LEU A 111 -5.49 -4.25 -13.77
CA LEU A 111 -4.15 -4.77 -13.97
C LEU A 111 -4.19 -6.23 -14.49
N GLU A 112 -5.10 -7.06 -13.95
CA GLU A 112 -5.28 -8.45 -14.38
C GLU A 112 -5.74 -8.53 -15.84
N LYS A 113 -6.75 -7.73 -16.23
CA LYS A 113 -7.18 -7.63 -17.63
C LYS A 113 -6.05 -7.19 -18.55
N LYS A 114 -5.28 -6.17 -18.13
CA LYS A 114 -4.22 -5.60 -18.98
C LYS A 114 -3.07 -6.58 -19.20
N VAL A 115 -2.61 -7.27 -18.15
CA VAL A 115 -1.50 -8.23 -18.27
C VAL A 115 -1.88 -9.47 -19.09
N GLU A 116 -3.17 -9.81 -19.13
CA GLU A 116 -3.69 -10.90 -19.97
C GLU A 116 -3.70 -10.52 -21.46
N LEU A 117 -4.16 -9.31 -21.79
CA LEU A 117 -4.13 -8.79 -23.16
C LEU A 117 -2.70 -8.56 -23.66
N ASP A 118 -1.80 -8.13 -22.78
CA ASP A 118 -0.41 -7.82 -23.11
C ASP A 118 0.36 -9.04 -23.65
N ALA A 119 0.07 -10.25 -23.15
CA ALA A 119 0.76 -11.46 -23.59
C ALA A 119 0.63 -11.70 -25.11
N ARG A 120 -0.58 -11.51 -25.65
CA ARG A 120 -0.85 -11.68 -27.09
C ARG A 120 -0.35 -10.47 -27.89
N TYR A 121 -0.64 -9.27 -27.41
CA TYR A 121 -0.29 -8.03 -28.11
C TYR A 121 1.22 -7.87 -28.30
N LEU A 122 2.01 -8.03 -27.25
CA LEU A 122 3.47 -7.82 -27.31
C LEU A 122 4.17 -8.84 -28.19
N THR A 123 3.73 -10.11 -28.15
CA THR A 123 4.25 -11.16 -29.03
C THR A 123 4.01 -10.82 -30.51
N ALA A 124 2.79 -10.36 -30.83
CA ALA A 124 2.45 -9.95 -32.20
C ALA A 124 3.24 -8.70 -32.64
N ALA A 125 3.36 -7.71 -31.75
CA ALA A 125 4.10 -6.47 -32.02
C ALA A 125 5.59 -6.73 -32.27
N LEU A 126 6.25 -7.52 -31.41
CA LEU A 126 7.65 -7.90 -31.58
C LEU A 126 7.86 -8.69 -32.88
N LYS A 127 7.01 -9.68 -33.16
CA LYS A 127 7.11 -10.47 -34.39
C LYS A 127 6.95 -9.61 -35.63
N LYS A 128 6.00 -8.66 -35.63
CA LYS A 128 5.81 -7.71 -36.74
C LYS A 128 7.07 -6.88 -36.97
N TYR A 129 7.63 -6.31 -35.90
CA TYR A 129 8.88 -5.54 -35.98
C TYR A 129 10.04 -6.37 -36.54
N GLN A 130 10.23 -7.61 -36.07
CA GLN A 130 11.30 -8.50 -36.53
C GLN A 130 11.17 -8.86 -38.02
N VAL A 131 9.96 -9.19 -38.47
CA VAL A 131 9.70 -9.55 -39.88
C VAL A 131 9.97 -8.36 -40.80
N GLU A 132 9.52 -7.17 -40.43
CA GLU A 132 9.71 -5.98 -41.24
C GLU A 132 11.16 -5.49 -41.25
N HIS A 133 11.84 -5.54 -40.08
CA HIS A 133 13.28 -5.30 -39.97
C HIS A 133 14.07 -6.20 -40.93
N LYS A 134 13.81 -7.51 -40.86
CA LYS A 134 14.46 -8.52 -41.70
C LYS A 134 14.19 -8.28 -43.18
N SER A 135 12.93 -8.01 -43.55
CA SER A 135 12.54 -7.75 -44.94
C SER A 135 13.24 -6.52 -45.53
N LYS A 136 13.32 -5.42 -44.77
CA LYS A 136 14.05 -4.20 -45.18
C LYS A 136 15.55 -4.46 -45.31
N GLY A 137 16.14 -5.19 -44.36
CA GLY A 137 17.54 -5.62 -44.40
C GLY A 137 17.88 -6.45 -45.63
N GLU A 138 17.13 -7.52 -45.90
CA GLU A 138 17.32 -8.39 -47.07
C GLU A 138 17.18 -7.60 -48.40
N SER A 139 16.26 -6.65 -48.45
CA SER A 139 16.05 -5.77 -49.61
C SER A 139 17.23 -4.84 -49.89
N LEU A 140 17.88 -4.34 -48.84
CA LEU A 140 19.10 -3.53 -48.90
C LEU A 140 20.31 -4.38 -49.32
N GLU A 141 20.53 -5.52 -48.66
CA GLU A 141 21.62 -6.46 -48.98
C GLU A 141 21.54 -6.94 -50.43
N LYS A 142 20.33 -7.22 -50.94
CA LYS A 142 20.13 -7.59 -52.34
C LYS A 142 20.58 -6.48 -53.31
N CYS A 143 20.25 -5.22 -53.02
CA CYS A 143 20.71 -4.08 -53.82
C CYS A 143 22.23 -3.90 -53.77
N GLN A 144 22.84 -4.05 -52.59
CA GLN A 144 24.30 -4.02 -52.42
C GLN A 144 24.99 -5.15 -53.20
N ALA A 145 24.43 -6.36 -53.18
CA ALA A 145 24.95 -7.51 -53.93
C ALA A 145 24.88 -7.28 -55.45
N GLU A 146 23.78 -6.72 -55.96
CA GLU A 146 23.65 -6.38 -57.39
C GLU A 146 24.62 -5.27 -57.82
N LEU A 147 24.85 -4.24 -56.99
CA LEU A 147 25.87 -3.22 -57.25
C LEU A 147 27.27 -3.84 -57.31
N LYS A 148 27.61 -4.74 -56.36
CA LYS A 148 28.89 -5.45 -56.36
C LYS A 148 29.07 -6.32 -57.61
N LYS A 149 28.00 -6.97 -58.08
CA LYS A 149 28.01 -7.72 -59.35
C LYS A 149 28.19 -6.78 -60.56
N LEU A 150 27.54 -5.63 -60.59
CA LEU A 150 27.67 -4.63 -61.66
C LEU A 150 29.12 -4.14 -61.78
N ARG A 151 29.75 -3.78 -60.65
CA ARG A 151 31.16 -3.34 -60.59
C ARG A 151 32.14 -4.38 -61.09
N ARG A 152 31.87 -5.67 -60.86
CA ARG A 152 32.69 -6.76 -61.41
C ARG A 152 32.53 -6.90 -62.92
N LYS A 153 31.33 -6.68 -63.45
CA LYS A 153 31.05 -6.74 -64.90
C LYS A 153 31.61 -5.52 -65.66
N SER A 154 31.70 -4.35 -65.01
CA SER A 154 32.18 -3.13 -65.66
C SER A 154 33.69 -3.11 -65.92
N GLN A 155 34.51 -3.78 -65.10
CA GLN A 155 35.98 -3.78 -65.22
C GLN A 155 36.55 -4.36 -66.54
N GLY A 156 35.75 -5.09 -67.34
CA GLY A 156 36.14 -5.63 -68.65
C GLY A 156 35.36 -5.08 -69.84
N SER A 157 34.53 -4.04 -69.63
CA SER A 157 33.61 -3.52 -70.65
C SER A 157 34.25 -2.48 -71.57
N LYS A 158 33.96 -2.56 -72.88
CA LYS A 158 34.34 -1.53 -73.88
C LYS A 158 33.45 -0.27 -73.84
N ASN A 159 32.36 -0.25 -73.08
CA ASN A 159 31.44 0.89 -72.92
C ASN A 159 31.35 1.34 -71.45
N PRO A 160 32.29 2.15 -70.93
CA PRO A 160 32.34 2.54 -69.53
C PRO A 160 31.17 3.45 -69.08
N SER A 161 30.72 4.39 -69.93
CA SER A 161 29.70 5.39 -69.54
C SER A 161 28.36 4.76 -69.18
N LYS A 162 27.91 3.74 -69.92
CA LYS A 162 26.64 3.03 -69.69
C LYS A 162 26.59 2.30 -68.35
N TYR A 163 27.74 1.85 -67.81
CA TYR A 163 27.80 1.21 -66.50
C TYR A 163 27.85 2.23 -65.36
N GLY A 164 28.42 3.42 -65.61
CA GLY A 164 28.50 4.51 -64.64
C GLY A 164 27.12 5.02 -64.20
N GLU A 165 26.22 5.30 -65.16
CA GLU A 165 24.84 5.74 -64.84
C GLU A 165 24.09 4.70 -64.00
N LYS A 166 24.19 3.42 -64.38
CA LYS A 166 23.53 2.32 -63.67
C LYS A 166 24.11 2.09 -62.28
N GLU A 167 25.43 2.27 -62.13
CA GLU A 167 26.10 2.23 -60.84
C GLU A 167 25.62 3.36 -59.93
N MET A 168 25.52 4.58 -60.45
CA MET A 168 25.01 5.73 -59.70
C MET A 168 23.58 5.50 -59.22
N GLN A 169 22.70 4.96 -60.08
CA GLN A 169 21.32 4.61 -59.71
C GLN A 169 21.26 3.58 -58.57
N PHE A 170 22.14 2.57 -58.56
CA PHE A 170 22.22 1.60 -57.47
C PHE A 170 22.73 2.23 -56.17
N VAL A 171 23.71 3.14 -56.24
CA VAL A 171 24.21 3.87 -55.07
C VAL A 171 23.10 4.71 -54.44
N GLU A 172 22.34 5.46 -55.22
CA GLU A 172 21.18 6.22 -54.74
C GLU A 172 20.11 5.31 -54.12
N THR A 173 19.80 4.19 -54.78
CA THR A 173 18.82 3.21 -54.25
C THR A 173 19.27 2.60 -52.93
N ILE A 174 20.55 2.24 -52.80
CA ILE A 174 21.13 1.72 -51.56
C ILE A 174 21.06 2.77 -50.45
N SER A 175 21.39 4.03 -50.77
CA SER A 175 21.31 5.13 -49.81
C SER A 175 19.88 5.36 -49.33
N SER A 176 18.89 5.34 -50.23
CA SER A 176 17.46 5.42 -49.87
C SER A 176 17.04 4.28 -48.96
N LYS A 177 17.36 3.02 -49.33
CA LYS A 177 16.99 1.84 -48.54
C LYS A 177 17.68 1.80 -47.17
N GLN A 178 18.92 2.25 -47.08
CA GLN A 178 19.64 2.39 -45.82
C GLN A 178 18.92 3.39 -44.92
N SER A 179 18.57 4.57 -45.45
CA SER A 179 17.82 5.59 -44.71
C SER A 179 16.45 5.09 -44.26
N GLU A 180 15.75 4.31 -45.08
CA GLU A 180 14.47 3.69 -44.70
C GLU A 180 14.63 2.67 -43.57
N LEU A 181 15.69 1.87 -43.58
CA LEU A 181 15.99 0.91 -42.51
C LEU A 181 16.34 1.62 -41.21
N ASP A 182 17.20 2.64 -41.27
CA ASP A 182 17.59 3.44 -40.10
C ASP A 182 16.38 4.15 -39.49
N THR A 183 15.52 4.74 -40.33
CA THR A 183 14.28 5.38 -39.87
C THR A 183 13.33 4.36 -39.24
N PHE A 184 13.17 3.19 -39.86
CA PHE A 184 12.33 2.12 -39.32
C PHE A 184 12.82 1.66 -37.94
N ILE A 185 14.13 1.48 -37.76
CA ILE A 185 14.73 1.08 -36.47
C ILE A 185 14.55 2.18 -35.42
N ALA A 186 14.75 3.45 -35.78
CA ALA A 186 14.54 4.57 -34.87
C ALA A 186 13.07 4.66 -34.39
N GLU A 187 12.10 4.50 -35.29
CA GLU A 187 10.68 4.50 -34.93
C GLU A 187 10.27 3.25 -34.14
N GLY A 188 10.84 2.09 -34.47
CA GLY A 188 10.67 0.85 -33.69
C GLY A 188 11.15 1.01 -32.25
N TYR A 189 12.31 1.64 -32.05
CA TYR A 189 12.87 1.93 -30.73
C TYR A 189 11.99 2.88 -29.92
N LYS A 190 11.56 4.00 -30.51
CA LYS A 190 10.64 4.95 -29.87
C LYS A 190 9.33 4.27 -29.48
N THR A 191 8.81 3.40 -30.35
CA THR A 191 7.58 2.64 -30.11
C THR A 191 7.76 1.67 -28.93
N ALA A 192 8.85 0.90 -28.90
CA ALA A 192 9.14 -0.04 -27.82
C ALA A 192 9.29 0.67 -26.46
N LEU A 193 10.03 1.78 -26.41
CA LEU A 193 10.14 2.58 -25.18
C LEU A 193 8.80 3.16 -24.74
N SER A 194 7.98 3.60 -25.69
CA SER A 194 6.63 4.09 -25.40
C SER A 194 5.75 2.99 -24.83
N GLU A 195 5.82 1.78 -25.38
CA GLU A 195 5.13 0.60 -24.85
C GLU A 195 5.54 0.29 -23.41
N GLN A 196 6.84 0.32 -23.11
CA GLN A 196 7.33 0.14 -21.73
C GLN A 196 6.79 1.24 -20.81
N ARG A 197 6.92 2.50 -21.21
CA ARG A 197 6.48 3.65 -20.40
C ARG A 197 4.98 3.62 -20.11
N ARG A 198 4.14 3.31 -21.11
CA ARG A 198 2.67 3.25 -20.94
C ARG A 198 2.25 2.26 -19.87
N ARG A 199 2.96 1.13 -19.72
CA ARG A 199 2.66 0.11 -18.71
C ARG A 199 2.94 0.60 -17.30
N TYR A 200 4.11 1.22 -17.08
CA TYR A 200 4.40 1.85 -15.79
C TYR A 200 3.48 3.03 -15.48
N CYS A 201 3.18 3.88 -16.48
CA CYS A 201 2.21 4.97 -16.31
C CYS A 201 0.82 4.45 -15.93
N PHE A 202 0.37 3.36 -16.55
CA PHE A 202 -0.91 2.75 -16.19
C PHE A 202 -0.91 2.22 -14.74
N LEU A 203 0.16 1.52 -14.32
CA LEU A 203 0.29 1.07 -12.93
C LEU A 203 0.23 2.24 -11.94
N VAL A 204 0.98 3.32 -12.21
CA VAL A 204 0.98 4.52 -11.36
C VAL A 204 -0.40 5.18 -11.33
N ASP A 205 -1.06 5.30 -12.47
CA ASP A 205 -2.41 5.88 -12.57
C ASP A 205 -3.44 5.09 -11.74
N ARG A 206 -3.41 3.75 -11.84
CA ARG A 206 -4.27 2.88 -11.03
C ARG A 206 -3.98 3.01 -9.53
N GLN A 207 -2.71 3.11 -9.14
CA GLN A 207 -2.31 3.37 -7.74
C GLN A 207 -2.81 4.74 -7.25
N CYS A 208 -2.74 5.77 -8.08
CA CYS A 208 -3.27 7.08 -7.74
C CYS A 208 -4.79 7.06 -7.53
N ALA A 209 -5.54 6.24 -8.26
CA ALA A 209 -6.98 6.08 -8.05
C ALA A 209 -7.29 5.53 -6.65
N VAL A 210 -6.61 4.44 -6.26
CA VAL A 210 -6.74 3.84 -4.92
C VAL A 210 -6.31 4.81 -3.83
N ALA A 211 -5.17 5.48 -4.00
CA ALA A 211 -4.63 6.44 -3.03
C ALA A 211 -5.59 7.60 -2.72
N LYS A 212 -6.37 8.06 -3.72
CA LYS A 212 -7.40 9.08 -3.50
C LYS A 212 -8.51 8.57 -2.57
N ASN A 213 -8.95 7.33 -2.77
CA ASN A 213 -9.96 6.71 -1.89
C ASN A 213 -9.39 6.45 -0.49
N SER A 214 -8.13 6.04 -0.37
CA SER A 214 -7.44 5.94 0.93
C SER A 214 -7.39 7.29 1.65
N SER A 215 -7.09 8.38 0.92
CA SER A 215 -7.12 9.73 1.48
C SER A 215 -8.51 10.13 2.00
N ALA A 216 -9.58 9.78 1.27
CA ALA A 216 -10.95 10.05 1.68
C ALA A 216 -11.32 9.28 2.97
N TYR A 217 -10.97 7.99 3.03
CA TYR A 217 -11.14 7.16 4.23
C TYR A 217 -10.43 7.74 5.46
N HIS A 218 -9.15 8.06 5.35
CA HIS A 218 -8.40 8.64 6.47
C HIS A 218 -8.91 10.03 6.86
N GLY A 219 -9.27 10.85 5.88
CA GLY A 219 -9.89 12.17 6.10
C GLY A 219 -11.18 12.06 6.91
N LYS A 220 -12.08 11.16 6.51
CA LYS A 220 -13.33 10.90 7.23
C LYS A 220 -13.09 10.47 8.69
N GLY A 221 -12.15 9.55 8.91
CA GLY A 221 -11.80 9.08 10.24
C GLY A 221 -11.25 10.19 11.12
N LYS A 222 -10.32 11.00 10.58
CA LYS A 222 -9.79 12.17 11.26
C LYS A 222 -10.89 13.15 11.66
N ASP A 223 -11.77 13.51 10.74
CA ASP A 223 -12.81 14.53 10.97
C ASP A 223 -13.80 14.09 12.04
N LEU A 224 -14.32 12.86 11.94
CA LEU A 224 -15.26 12.31 12.92
C LEU A 224 -14.64 12.20 14.32
N LEU A 225 -13.43 11.64 14.42
CA LEU A 225 -12.77 11.43 15.71
C LEU A 225 -12.34 12.74 16.36
N THR A 226 -11.82 13.69 15.59
CA THR A 226 -11.43 15.02 16.09
C THR A 226 -12.64 15.74 16.70
N GLN A 227 -13.81 15.62 16.08
CA GLN A 227 -15.04 16.22 16.58
C GLN A 227 -15.57 15.54 17.85
N LYS A 228 -15.47 14.21 17.93
CA LYS A 228 -16.18 13.42 18.95
C LYS A 228 -15.36 13.10 20.20
N ILE A 229 -14.04 12.88 20.07
CA ILE A 229 -13.18 12.49 21.19
C ILE A 229 -13.29 13.45 22.39
N PRO A 230 -13.25 14.80 22.23
CA PRO A 230 -13.33 15.70 23.38
C PRO A 230 -14.65 15.57 24.15
N VAL A 231 -15.75 15.35 23.44
CA VAL A 231 -17.09 15.18 24.04
C VAL A 231 -17.16 13.86 24.82
N TRP A 232 -16.61 12.78 24.28
CA TRP A 232 -16.57 11.48 24.97
C TRP A 232 -15.69 11.54 26.22
N GLN A 233 -14.53 12.19 26.14
CA GLN A 233 -13.65 12.39 27.30
C GLN A 233 -14.31 13.22 28.39
N GLN A 234 -15.04 14.27 28.01
CA GLN A 234 -15.77 15.09 28.96
C GLN A 234 -16.92 14.33 29.62
N ALA A 235 -17.59 13.42 28.90
CA ALA A 235 -18.67 12.62 29.46
C ALA A 235 -18.18 11.70 30.58
N CYS A 236 -16.97 11.13 30.45
CA CYS A 236 -16.38 10.25 31.47
C CYS A 236 -15.48 10.98 32.49
N SER A 237 -15.50 12.31 32.56
CA SER A 237 -14.54 13.07 33.40
C SER A 237 -14.83 13.01 34.90
N ASP A 238 -16.06 12.68 35.30
CA ASP A 238 -16.45 12.53 36.71
C ASP A 238 -17.11 11.15 36.93
N PRO A 239 -16.30 10.12 37.26
CA PRO A 239 -16.81 8.76 37.49
C PRO A 239 -17.70 8.62 38.73
N ASN A 240 -17.69 9.60 39.64
CA ASN A 240 -18.46 9.57 40.88
C ASN A 240 -19.77 10.38 40.77
N LYS A 241 -20.05 10.95 39.60
CA LYS A 241 -21.27 11.71 39.33
C LYS A 241 -22.51 10.84 39.57
N LEU A 242 -23.36 11.26 40.51
CA LEU A 242 -24.64 10.61 40.78
C LEU A 242 -25.76 11.26 39.97
N PRO A 243 -26.72 10.48 39.43
CA PRO A 243 -27.94 11.02 38.85
C PRO A 243 -28.73 11.84 39.88
N GLU A 244 -29.37 12.91 39.43
CA GLU A 244 -30.16 13.80 40.29
C GLU A 244 -31.20 13.06 41.12
N ARG A 245 -31.88 12.07 40.53
CA ARG A 245 -32.83 11.21 41.24
C ARG A 245 -32.20 10.45 42.40
N ALA A 246 -30.97 9.95 42.25
CA ALA A 246 -30.27 9.24 43.31
C ALA A 246 -29.91 10.19 44.45
N MET A 247 -29.46 11.41 44.13
CA MET A 247 -29.18 12.44 45.14
C MET A 247 -30.42 12.83 45.94
N LEU A 248 -31.57 13.01 45.27
CA LEU A 248 -32.84 13.33 45.93
C LEU A 248 -33.30 12.22 46.88
N LEU A 249 -33.16 10.95 46.50
CA LEU A 249 -33.48 9.81 47.36
C LEU A 249 -32.59 9.76 48.61
N VAL A 250 -31.29 10.02 48.46
CA VAL A 250 -30.35 10.08 49.59
C VAL A 250 -30.71 11.22 50.54
N GLN A 251 -31.07 12.39 50.02
CA GLN A 251 -31.48 13.54 50.83
C GLN A 251 -32.78 13.30 51.61
N GLN A 252 -33.75 12.62 51.01
CA GLN A 252 -35.01 12.25 51.67
C GLN A 252 -34.78 11.25 52.81
N MET A 253 -33.87 10.29 52.66
CA MET A 253 -33.51 9.38 53.75
C MET A 253 -32.78 10.09 54.91
N GLY A 254 -31.97 11.12 54.63
CA GLY A 254 -31.31 11.93 55.66
C GLY A 254 -32.26 12.87 56.42
N SER A 255 -33.44 13.14 55.89
CA SER A 255 -34.42 14.08 56.46
C SER A 255 -35.52 13.39 57.29
N GLY A 256 -35.52 12.05 57.36
CA GLY A 256 -36.58 11.24 57.98
C GLY A 256 -36.49 10.98 59.48
N SER A 257 -35.62 11.68 60.23
CA SER A 257 -35.43 11.47 61.69
C SER A 257 -35.79 12.67 62.57
N SER A 258 -36.74 13.52 62.17
CA SER A 258 -37.25 14.57 63.07
C SER A 258 -38.77 14.75 63.02
N THR A 259 -39.49 13.80 63.60
CA THR A 259 -40.81 14.06 64.19
C THR A 259 -40.82 13.52 65.62
N GLY A 260 -40.61 14.41 66.59
CA GLY A 260 -40.79 14.09 68.00
C GLY A 260 -40.08 15.04 68.98
N THR A 261 -40.80 16.11 69.36
CA THR A 261 -40.65 16.89 70.61
C THR A 261 -39.49 17.87 70.80
N ALA A 262 -39.89 19.10 71.14
CA ALA A 262 -39.06 20.25 71.48
C ALA A 262 -38.38 20.11 72.85
N SER A 263 -37.17 20.67 73.01
CA SER A 263 -36.80 21.46 74.19
C SER A 263 -35.50 22.25 73.95
N LEU A 264 -35.51 23.47 74.47
CA LEU A 264 -34.44 24.44 74.58
C LEU A 264 -33.25 23.89 75.40
N THR A 265 -32.01 24.20 75.01
CA THR A 265 -30.96 24.79 75.86
C THR A 265 -29.66 25.01 75.07
N MET A 266 -29.03 26.17 75.33
CA MET A 266 -27.74 26.61 74.79
C MET A 266 -26.59 26.16 75.72
N GLY A 267 -25.44 25.80 75.15
CA GLY A 267 -24.12 25.98 75.77
C GLY A 267 -23.22 24.73 75.88
N GLY A 268 -22.01 24.81 75.31
CA GLY A 268 -20.81 24.16 75.85
C GLY A 268 -20.12 23.07 75.01
N SER A 269 -19.12 23.48 74.21
CA SER A 269 -17.81 22.84 73.92
C SER A 269 -17.58 21.30 74.02
N SER A 270 -17.31 20.68 72.86
CA SER A 270 -16.25 19.72 72.41
C SER A 270 -15.47 18.81 73.41
N PRO A 271 -14.72 17.74 72.97
CA PRO A 271 -14.76 16.91 71.74
C PRO A 271 -14.62 15.35 71.99
N LEU A 272 -14.49 14.57 70.89
CA LEU A 272 -14.25 13.10 70.75
C LEU A 272 -15.50 12.21 70.87
N ASN A 273 -15.81 11.26 69.99
CA ASN A 273 -14.93 10.25 69.37
C ASN A 273 -15.59 9.60 68.12
N THR A 274 -14.76 9.18 67.15
CA THR A 274 -14.93 8.05 66.17
C THR A 274 -16.32 7.80 65.54
N SER A 275 -16.55 7.89 64.23
CA SER A 275 -15.78 7.31 63.14
C SER A 275 -16.16 7.98 61.81
N LYS A 276 -15.15 8.51 61.09
CA LYS A 276 -15.28 8.79 59.65
C LYS A 276 -15.34 7.45 58.93
N SER A 277 -16.51 7.09 58.40
CA SER A 277 -16.60 6.03 57.40
C SER A 277 -15.87 6.50 56.13
N ASN A 278 -14.66 5.97 55.94
CA ASN A 278 -13.88 6.09 54.71
C ASN A 278 -14.58 5.32 53.57
N LEU A 279 -15.73 5.80 53.12
CA LEU A 279 -16.44 5.28 51.94
C LEU A 279 -16.30 6.24 50.74
N SER A 280 -15.17 6.93 50.64
CA SER A 280 -14.87 7.89 49.56
C SER A 280 -13.57 7.56 48.82
N ASN A 281 -13.08 6.32 48.90
CA ASN A 281 -11.80 5.95 48.31
C ASN A 281 -11.79 4.56 47.65
N LEU A 282 -12.89 4.16 47.00
CA LEU A 282 -12.79 3.14 45.95
C LEU A 282 -12.40 3.84 44.63
N VAL A 283 -11.13 4.21 44.57
CA VAL A 283 -10.41 4.36 43.31
C VAL A 283 -10.44 2.97 42.67
N ILE A 284 -11.17 2.83 41.56
CA ILE A 284 -11.08 1.62 40.74
C ILE A 284 -9.68 1.63 40.13
N SER A 285 -8.84 0.75 40.67
CA SER A 285 -7.58 0.19 40.13
C SER A 285 -6.26 0.88 40.49
N ASP A 286 -5.69 0.51 41.64
CA ASP A 286 -4.26 0.18 41.70
C ASP A 286 -4.04 -1.20 41.05
N PRO A 287 -2.95 -1.43 40.30
CA PRO A 287 -2.64 -2.76 39.78
C PRO A 287 -2.38 -3.73 40.94
N ILE A 288 -2.93 -4.94 40.82
CA ILE A 288 -2.78 -6.02 41.81
C ILE A 288 -1.31 -6.18 42.20
N PRO A 289 -0.92 -6.00 43.48
CA PRO A 289 0.45 -6.24 43.91
C PRO A 289 0.81 -7.71 43.68
N GLY A 290 1.72 -7.97 42.73
CA GLY A 290 2.21 -9.33 42.42
C GLY A 290 1.84 -9.87 41.04
N ALA A 291 1.13 -9.13 40.19
CA ALA A 291 0.98 -9.52 38.78
C ALA A 291 2.31 -9.28 38.03
N GLN A 292 3.01 -10.36 37.68
CA GLN A 292 4.15 -10.29 36.77
C GLN A 292 3.70 -9.76 35.41
N PRO A 293 4.41 -8.80 34.80
CA PRO A 293 4.13 -8.37 33.43
C PRO A 293 4.17 -9.59 32.51
N LEU A 294 3.16 -9.74 31.65
CA LEU A 294 3.21 -10.74 30.59
C LEU A 294 4.48 -10.51 29.77
N PRO A 295 5.27 -11.56 29.48
CA PRO A 295 6.51 -11.42 28.75
C PRO A 295 6.22 -10.83 27.38
N VAL A 296 6.81 -9.66 27.11
CA VAL A 296 6.70 -8.99 25.82
C VAL A 296 7.47 -9.84 24.80
N PRO A 297 6.85 -10.22 23.66
CA PRO A 297 7.54 -10.91 22.58
C PRO A 297 8.82 -10.16 22.16
N PRO A 298 9.95 -10.85 21.91
CA PRO A 298 11.24 -10.22 21.59
C PRO A 298 11.18 -9.19 20.45
N GLU A 299 10.21 -9.33 19.56
CA GLU A 299 10.01 -8.49 18.37
C GLU A 299 9.50 -7.08 18.70
N LEU A 300 8.81 -6.89 19.83
CA LEU A 300 8.23 -5.60 20.24
C LEU A 300 9.18 -4.78 21.14
N ALA A 301 10.19 -5.42 21.73
CA ALA A 301 11.20 -4.75 22.56
C ALA A 301 12.08 -3.78 21.76
N VAL A 302 12.26 -4.03 20.45
CA VAL A 302 13.08 -3.19 19.55
C VAL A 302 12.47 -1.81 19.33
N PHE A 303 11.15 -1.64 19.52
CA PHE A 303 10.45 -0.39 19.22
C PHE A 303 10.21 0.53 20.43
N MET A 304 10.36 0.02 21.66
CA MET A 304 10.09 0.79 22.88
C MET A 304 11.30 1.57 23.41
N GLY A 305 12.51 1.31 22.89
CA GLY A 305 13.75 1.98 23.28
C GLY A 305 14.18 3.11 22.34
N GLY A 306 13.43 4.21 22.30
CA GLY A 306 13.83 5.41 21.56
C GLY A 306 14.57 6.42 22.43
N GLY A 307 15.91 6.47 22.37
CA GLY A 307 16.70 7.52 23.02
C GLY A 307 18.21 7.45 22.77
N LEU A 308 18.67 8.18 21.73
CA LEU A 308 20.01 8.78 21.54
C LEU A 308 21.27 7.96 21.89
N GLY A 309 22.03 7.55 20.85
CA GLY A 309 23.50 7.48 20.91
C GLY A 309 24.17 6.18 20.39
N HIS A 310 25.11 6.36 19.45
CA HIS A 310 26.26 5.50 19.11
C HIS A 310 26.10 4.28 18.17
N GLN A 311 26.43 4.54 16.89
CA GLN A 311 27.52 3.98 16.07
C GLN A 311 28.05 2.53 16.30
N ALA A 312 27.88 1.70 15.25
CA ALA A 312 28.77 0.68 14.66
C ALA A 312 29.39 -0.47 15.50
N ARG A 313 29.14 -1.73 15.07
CA ARG A 313 30.17 -2.63 14.50
C ARG A 313 29.63 -3.94 13.88
N LEU A 314 30.44 -4.39 12.93
CA LEU A 314 30.45 -5.53 11.99
C LEU A 314 30.70 -6.95 12.60
N MET A 315 30.23 -7.99 11.87
CA MET A 315 30.84 -9.31 11.50
C MET A 315 30.39 -10.67 12.12
N GLY A 316 30.01 -11.58 11.20
CA GLY A 316 30.32 -13.04 11.11
C GLY A 316 29.44 -14.02 11.91
N SER A 317 29.22 -15.30 11.56
CA SER A 317 29.41 -16.16 10.37
C SER A 317 28.81 -17.55 10.72
N ASP A 318 28.26 -18.27 9.73
CA ASP A 318 28.14 -19.73 9.58
C ASP A 318 27.49 -20.65 10.64
N GLY A 319 26.61 -21.54 10.15
CA GLY A 319 26.13 -22.71 10.91
C GLY A 319 24.97 -23.47 10.25
N MET A 320 25.28 -24.29 9.25
CA MET A 320 24.36 -25.23 8.58
C MET A 320 23.98 -26.40 9.51
N SER A 321 22.71 -26.82 9.55
CA SER A 321 22.33 -28.23 9.81
C SER A 321 20.89 -28.54 9.38
N MET A 322 20.77 -29.70 8.73
CA MET A 322 19.57 -30.30 8.14
C MET A 322 18.83 -31.19 9.15
N VAL A 323 17.51 -31.33 8.99
CA VAL A 323 16.68 -32.57 8.78
C VAL A 323 15.30 -32.53 9.47
N ASN A 324 14.27 -32.87 8.66
CA ASN A 324 13.00 -33.59 8.92
C ASN A 324 12.72 -34.02 10.37
N GLY A 325 11.55 -33.89 10.98
CA GLY A 325 10.17 -33.80 10.48
C GLY A 325 9.34 -34.89 11.16
N THR A 326 8.37 -34.54 12.03
CA THR A 326 7.06 -35.22 12.22
C THR A 326 6.20 -34.58 13.33
N THR A 327 4.91 -34.45 13.02
CA THR A 327 3.70 -34.36 13.89
C THR A 327 3.41 -33.12 14.75
N GLY A 328 2.29 -32.44 14.42
CA GLY A 328 1.29 -32.04 15.43
C GLY A 328 0.98 -30.55 15.60
N LEU A 329 -0.05 -30.07 14.88
CA LEU A 329 -1.10 -29.09 15.27
C LEU A 329 -0.75 -27.96 16.28
N HIS A 330 -0.74 -26.70 15.82
CA HIS A 330 -1.72 -25.68 16.23
C HIS A 330 -1.53 -24.40 15.42
N GLY A 331 -2.59 -23.97 14.74
CA GLY A 331 -2.68 -22.63 14.18
C GLY A 331 -3.08 -21.68 15.31
N GLU A 332 -2.30 -20.62 15.52
CA GLU A 332 -2.68 -19.41 16.26
C GLU A 332 -1.51 -18.40 16.33
N GLU A 333 -0.89 -18.02 15.20
CA GLU A 333 0.12 -16.93 15.23
C GLU A 333 0.01 -15.88 14.11
N GLU A 334 -0.95 -16.00 13.18
CA GLU A 334 -0.99 -15.10 12.00
C GLU A 334 -1.79 -13.80 12.20
N TYR A 335 -2.48 -13.62 13.33
CA TYR A 335 -3.40 -12.49 13.53
C TYR A 335 -2.72 -11.19 13.99
N CYS A 336 -1.58 -11.26 14.68
CA CYS A 336 -0.88 -10.07 15.19
C CYS A 336 -0.06 -9.33 14.11
N TYR A 337 0.31 -10.02 13.03
CA TYR A 337 1.10 -9.44 11.95
C TYR A 337 0.27 -8.53 11.02
N SER A 338 -1.03 -8.80 10.88
CA SER A 338 -1.90 -8.11 9.90
C SER A 338 -2.20 -6.65 10.26
N GLY A 339 -2.36 -6.33 11.55
CA GLY A 339 -2.60 -4.97 12.04
C GLY A 339 -1.37 -4.05 11.88
N ALA A 340 -0.18 -4.58 12.14
CA ALA A 340 1.08 -3.85 11.97
C ALA A 340 1.39 -3.59 10.49
N VAL A 341 1.11 -4.54 9.60
CA VAL A 341 1.33 -4.41 8.15
C VAL A 341 0.43 -3.32 7.53
N THR A 342 -0.81 -3.17 8.02
CA THR A 342 -1.74 -2.12 7.55
C THR A 342 -1.22 -0.73 7.93
N VAL A 343 -0.76 -0.54 9.17
CA VAL A 343 -0.17 0.73 9.64
C VAL A 343 1.17 1.02 8.94
N LEU A 344 1.96 -0.01 8.61
CA LEU A 344 3.25 0.16 7.94
C LEU A 344 3.09 0.50 6.46
N LEU A 345 2.15 -0.14 5.76
CA LEU A 345 1.82 0.16 4.36
C LEU A 345 1.14 1.52 4.23
N ASP A 346 0.25 1.90 5.15
CA ASP A 346 -0.34 3.23 5.19
C ASP A 346 0.73 4.31 5.41
N ARG A 347 1.73 4.06 6.27
CA ARG A 347 2.89 4.95 6.42
C ARG A 347 3.75 5.01 5.15
N ILE A 348 3.89 3.93 4.41
CA ILE A 348 4.65 3.90 3.14
C ILE A 348 3.89 4.65 2.04
N ILE A 349 2.58 4.44 1.90
CA ILE A 349 1.72 5.10 0.92
C ILE A 349 1.63 6.61 1.21
N LEU A 350 1.40 7.01 2.47
CA LEU A 350 1.39 8.42 2.87
C LEU A 350 2.75 9.08 2.65
N ARG A 351 3.87 8.38 2.92
CA ARG A 351 5.22 8.88 2.65
C ARG A 351 5.50 8.99 1.14
N TRP A 352 4.96 8.08 0.32
CA TRP A 352 5.11 8.12 -1.13
C TRP A 352 4.27 9.24 -1.77
N ILE A 353 3.03 9.45 -1.29
CA ILE A 353 2.16 10.57 -1.69
C ILE A 353 2.84 11.90 -1.36
N SER A 354 3.37 12.05 -0.13
CA SER A 354 4.07 13.27 0.29
C SER A 354 5.32 13.57 -0.57
N ILE A 355 6.10 12.55 -0.94
CA ILE A 355 7.26 12.68 -1.86
C ILE A 355 6.80 13.07 -3.28
N SER A 356 5.65 12.58 -3.72
CA SER A 356 5.11 12.89 -5.05
C SER A 356 4.52 14.30 -5.15
N GLU A 357 3.96 14.84 -4.07
CA GLU A 357 3.48 16.23 -3.98
C GLU A 357 4.64 17.24 -3.88
N LEU A 358 5.69 16.91 -3.11
CA LEU A 358 6.93 17.69 -3.06
C LEU A 358 7.61 17.83 -4.44
N ARG A 359 7.46 16.83 -5.32
CA ARG A 359 7.97 16.90 -6.71
C ARG A 359 7.05 17.67 -7.68
N ARG A 360 5.80 17.94 -7.33
CA ARG A 360 4.90 18.82 -8.10
C ARG A 360 5.01 20.28 -7.69
N GLY A 361 5.43 20.58 -6.46
CA GLY A 361 5.69 21.95 -5.98
C GLY A 361 7.03 22.56 -6.43
N CYS A 362 7.91 21.78 -7.06
CA CYS A 362 9.22 22.24 -7.57
C CYS A 362 9.30 22.28 -9.11
N ARG A 363 8.18 22.43 -9.82
CA ARG A 363 8.17 22.72 -11.27
C ARG A 363 7.46 24.01 -11.58
#